data_AF-A0A526VBB8-F1
#
_entry.id   AF-A0A526VBB8-F1
#
_cell.length_a   1.000
_cell.length_b   1.000
_cell.length_c   1.000
_cell.angle_alpha   90.00
_cell.angle_beta   90.00
_cell.angle_gamma   90.00
#
_symmetry.space_group_name_H-M   'P 1'
#
loop_
_entity.id
_entity.type
_entity.pdbx_description
1 polymer ?
#
loop_
_entity_poly.entity_id
_entity_poly.type
_entity_poly.pdbx_seq_one_letter_code
_entity_poly.pdbx_strand_id
1 'polypeptide(L)'
;YRLLVARGVIADSTLPAPGPFTGFVAPLENIDMMPAPRAGAVLYDVKPGDRVARGARLATIVHAPGEADGRTEVFAPQDGII
;
A
#
# COMPACT_ATOMS: atom_id res chain seq x y z
N TYR A 1 -7.34 17.16 -12.81
CA TYR A 1 -8.26 18.25 -13.20
C TYR A 1 -9.74 17.96 -12.88
N ARG A 2 -10.22 16.70 -12.88
CA ARG A 2 -11.62 16.35 -12.55
C ARG A 2 -12.14 16.93 -11.22
N LEU A 3 -11.31 16.95 -10.16
CA LEU A 3 -11.63 17.61 -8.89
C LEU A 3 -11.91 19.11 -9.07
N LEU A 4 -11.14 19.79 -9.93
CA LEU A 4 -11.30 21.23 -10.19
C LEU A 4 -12.60 21.52 -10.94
N VAL A 5 -12.98 20.65 -11.88
CA VAL A 5 -14.27 20.73 -12.57
C VAL A 5 -15.41 20.50 -11.58
N ALA A 6 -15.31 19.47 -10.74
CA ALA A 6 -16.28 19.19 -9.68
C ALA A 6 -16.44 20.34 -8.67
N ARG A 7 -15.39 21.15 -8.47
CA ARG A 7 -15.40 22.34 -7.59
C ARG A 7 -15.75 23.64 -8.34
N GLY A 8 -16.01 23.57 -9.64
CA GLY A 8 -16.36 24.74 -10.46
C GLY A 8 -15.18 25.68 -10.78
N VAL A 9 -13.94 25.25 -10.54
CA VAL A 9 -12.73 26.03 -10.85
C VAL A 9 -12.43 26.00 -12.36
N ILE A 10 -12.75 24.88 -13.02
CA ILE A 10 -12.60 24.69 -14.47
C ILE A 10 -13.98 24.39 -15.05
N ALA A 11 -14.36 25.07 -16.12
CA ALA A 11 -15.57 24.76 -16.87
C ALA A 11 -15.29 23.66 -17.91
N ASP A 12 -15.88 22.49 -17.71
CA ASP A 12 -15.86 21.38 -18.68
C ASP A 12 -17.17 20.62 -18.57
N SER A 13 -18.09 20.88 -19.51
CA SER A 13 -19.42 20.26 -19.56
C SER A 13 -19.42 18.86 -20.20
N THR A 14 -18.27 18.37 -20.66
CA THR A 14 -18.15 17.03 -21.24
C THR A 14 -18.02 15.94 -20.16
N LEU A 15 -17.65 16.34 -18.94
CA LEU A 15 -17.53 15.42 -17.82
C LEU A 15 -18.91 15.14 -17.18
N PRO A 16 -19.17 13.90 -16.75
CA PRO A 16 -20.35 13.58 -15.97
C PRO A 16 -20.30 14.28 -14.61
N ALA A 17 -21.48 14.49 -14.03
CA ALA A 17 -21.59 14.98 -12.66
C ALA A 17 -20.83 14.03 -11.70
N PRO A 18 -20.14 14.56 -10.66
CA PRO A 18 -19.45 13.73 -9.69
C PRO A 18 -20.42 12.78 -8.98
N GLY A 19 -20.16 11.48 -9.06
CA GLY A 19 -20.89 10.47 -8.30
C GLY A 19 -20.36 10.29 -6.87
N PRO A 20 -20.98 9.39 -6.08
CA PRO A 20 -20.45 9.00 -4.78
C PRO A 20 -19.06 8.36 -4.91
N PHE A 21 -18.20 8.58 -3.92
CA PHE A 21 -16.89 7.92 -3.85
C PHE A 21 -17.08 6.43 -3.54
N THR A 22 -16.49 5.58 -4.38
CA THR A 22 -16.57 4.11 -4.25
C THR A 22 -15.24 3.47 -3.90
N GLY A 23 -14.20 4.28 -3.64
CA GLY A 23 -12.89 3.77 -3.24
C GLY A 23 -12.88 3.30 -1.79
N PHE A 24 -11.83 2.59 -1.41
CA PHE A 24 -11.61 2.20 -0.03
C PHE A 24 -11.32 3.42 0.84
N VAL A 25 -11.88 3.43 2.05
CA VAL A 25 -11.66 4.48 3.05
C VAL A 25 -11.25 3.80 4.34
N ALA A 26 -10.10 4.20 4.88
CA ALA A 26 -9.68 3.86 6.23
C ALA A 26 -9.28 5.15 6.97
N PRO A 27 -9.51 5.20 8.29
CA PRO A 27 -8.99 6.27 9.13
C PRO A 27 -7.46 6.33 9.08
N LEU A 28 -6.89 7.51 9.29
CA LEU A 28 -5.44 7.72 9.21
C LEU A 28 -4.71 6.95 10.33
N GLU A 29 -5.35 6.81 11.48
CA GLU A 29 -4.89 6.04 12.63
C GLU A 29 -4.76 4.53 12.36
N ASN A 30 -5.37 4.03 11.28
CA ASN A 30 -5.28 2.61 10.89
C ASN A 30 -4.14 2.34 9.88
N ILE A 31 -3.34 3.36 9.53
CA ILE A 31 -2.17 3.16 8.66
C ILE A 31 -1.00 2.63 9.49
N ASP A 32 -0.57 1.41 9.18
CA ASP A 32 0.67 0.85 9.69
C ASP A 32 1.85 1.15 8.75
N MET A 33 2.92 1.70 9.32
CA MET A 33 4.21 1.74 8.65
C MET A 33 5.02 0.51 9.06
N MET A 34 5.55 -0.20 8.06
CA MET A 34 6.40 -1.37 8.27
C MET A 34 7.88 -0.99 8.15
N PRO A 35 8.58 -0.68 9.26
CA PRO A 35 10.01 -0.40 9.21
C PRO A 35 10.77 -1.67 8.82
N ALA A 36 11.83 -1.51 8.05
CA ALA A 36 12.72 -2.62 7.73
C ALA A 36 13.47 -3.08 9.00
N PRO A 37 13.30 -4.34 9.46
CA PRO A 37 13.98 -4.83 10.66
C PRO A 37 15.49 -4.94 10.49
N ARG A 38 15.98 -4.97 9.24
CA ARG A 38 17.40 -5.05 8.89
C ARG A 38 17.64 -4.38 7.54
N ALA A 39 18.82 -3.82 7.34
CA ALA A 39 19.25 -3.31 6.03
C ALA A 39 19.53 -4.46 5.06
N GLY A 40 19.15 -4.31 3.79
CA GLY A 40 19.37 -5.32 2.76
C GLY A 40 18.55 -5.06 1.51
N ALA A 41 18.65 -5.96 0.53
CA ALA A 41 17.81 -5.92 -0.66
C ALA A 41 16.40 -6.44 -0.32
N VAL A 42 15.36 -5.69 -0.70
CA VAL A 42 13.96 -6.03 -0.41
C VAL A 42 13.33 -6.68 -1.63
N LEU A 43 12.78 -7.88 -1.45
CA LEU A 43 11.97 -8.59 -2.43
C LEU A 43 10.53 -8.56 -1.93
N TYR A 44 9.64 -7.91 -2.68
CA TYR A 44 8.22 -7.81 -2.32
C TYR A 44 7.43 -9.01 -2.84
N ASP A 45 6.58 -9.57 -1.98
CA ASP A 45 5.66 -10.67 -2.31
C ASP A 45 4.25 -10.15 -2.67
N VAL A 46 4.00 -8.86 -2.45
CA VAL A 46 2.71 -8.16 -2.61
C VAL A 46 2.86 -6.87 -3.42
N LYS A 47 1.73 -6.32 -3.88
CA LYS A 47 1.67 -5.07 -4.67
C LYS A 47 0.70 -4.07 -4.03
N PRO A 48 0.87 -2.76 -4.32
CA PRO A 48 -0.10 -1.75 -3.90
C PRO A 48 -1.51 -2.09 -4.40
N GLY A 49 -2.49 -2.02 -3.49
CA GLY A 49 -3.88 -2.40 -3.71
C GLY A 49 -4.23 -3.84 -3.33
N ASP A 50 -3.23 -4.70 -3.06
CA ASP A 50 -3.49 -6.08 -2.63
C ASP A 50 -4.09 -6.12 -1.22
N ARG A 51 -5.03 -7.04 -1.01
CA ARG A 51 -5.55 -7.36 0.33
C ARG A 51 -4.69 -8.44 0.96
N VAL A 52 -4.30 -8.22 2.22
CA VAL A 52 -3.50 -9.15 3.00
C VAL A 52 -4.20 -9.47 4.32
N ALA A 53 -4.03 -10.70 4.78
CA ALA A 53 -4.41 -11.09 6.13
C ALA A 53 -3.23 -10.88 7.09
N ARG A 54 -3.53 -10.75 8.39
CA ARG A 54 -2.54 -10.78 9.45
C ARG A 54 -1.65 -12.02 9.32
N GLY A 55 -0.34 -11.81 9.46
CA GLY A 55 0.68 -12.83 9.31
C GLY A 55 1.03 -13.17 7.86
N ALA A 56 0.38 -12.56 6.86
CA ALA A 56 0.80 -12.71 5.47
C ALA A 56 2.22 -12.13 5.28
N ARG A 57 3.08 -12.84 4.55
CA ARG A 57 4.42 -12.35 4.24
C ARG A 57 4.33 -11.25 3.18
N LEU A 58 4.86 -10.08 3.53
CA LEU A 58 4.84 -8.89 2.68
C LEU A 58 6.11 -8.79 1.83
N ALA A 59 7.25 -9.12 2.43
CA ALA A 59 8.54 -9.03 1.77
C ALA A 59 9.57 -9.93 2.45
N THR A 60 10.66 -10.18 1.72
CA THR A 60 11.88 -10.78 2.23
C THR A 60 13.03 -9.79 2.06
N ILE A 61 13.77 -9.55 3.14
CA ILE A 61 14.99 -8.74 3.14
C ILE A 61 16.19 -9.68 3.08
N VAL A 62 16.98 -9.59 2.01
CA VAL A 62 18.26 -10.30 1.88
C VAL A 62 19.38 -9.40 2.37
N HIS A 63 20.00 -9.77 3.50
CA HIS A 63 21.05 -8.99 4.15
C HIS A 63 22.43 -9.67 4.13
N ALA A 64 22.51 -10.99 3.87
CA ALA A 64 23.75 -11.72 3.65
C ALA A 64 23.55 -12.82 2.60
N PRO A 65 23.66 -12.51 1.30
CA PRO A 65 23.41 -13.48 0.22
C PRO A 65 24.30 -14.72 0.32
N GLY A 66 23.70 -15.92 0.20
CA GLY A 66 24.43 -17.20 0.25
C GLY A 66 24.52 -17.82 1.65
N GLU A 67 24.29 -17.05 2.70
CA GLU A 67 24.27 -17.54 4.08
C GLU A 67 22.91 -18.14 4.45
N ALA A 68 22.91 -19.18 5.30
CA ALA A 68 21.71 -19.88 5.75
C ALA A 68 20.69 -18.93 6.43
N ASP A 69 21.18 -18.06 7.30
CA ASP A 69 20.38 -17.04 8.01
C ASP A 69 20.46 -15.66 7.34
N GLY A 70 20.79 -15.62 6.04
CA GLY A 70 21.03 -14.39 5.28
C GLY A 70 19.78 -13.59 4.89
N ARG A 71 18.61 -14.00 5.38
CA ARG A 71 17.29 -13.49 5.00
C ARG A 71 16.43 -13.22 6.22
N THR A 72 15.64 -12.15 6.15
CA THR A 72 14.66 -11.79 7.17
C THR A 72 13.31 -11.57 6.50
N GLU A 73 12.27 -12.23 6.99
CA GLU A 73 10.91 -12.09 6.48
C GLU A 73 10.17 -10.94 7.19
N VAL A 74 9.30 -10.26 6.46
CA VAL A 74 8.44 -9.19 6.97
C VAL A 74 6.99 -9.63 6.81
N PHE A 75 6.22 -9.60 7.90
CA PHE A 75 4.84 -10.08 7.95
C PHE A 75 3.85 -8.96 8.28
N ALA A 76 2.62 -9.08 7.78
CA ALA A 76 1.53 -8.16 8.06
C ALA A 76 1.11 -8.24 9.54
N PRO A 77 1.08 -7.12 10.28
CA PRO A 77 0.67 -7.12 11.69
C PRO A 77 -0.85 -7.28 11.86
N GLN A 78 -1.62 -6.89 10.84
CA GLN A 78 -3.08 -6.93 10.79
C GLN A 78 -3.58 -7.22 9.36
N ASP A 79 -4.89 -7.47 9.24
CA ASP A 79 -5.57 -7.52 7.95
C ASP A 79 -5.61 -6.11 7.34
N GLY A 80 -5.41 -6.00 6.03
CA GLY A 80 -5.35 -4.68 5.41
C GLY A 80 -5.18 -4.67 3.91
N ILE A 81 -4.92 -3.47 3.39
CA ILE A 81 -4.57 -3.21 2.00
C ILE A 81 -3.15 -2.61 1.98
N ILE A 82 -2.32 -3.10 1.07
CA ILE A 82 -0.95 -2.62 0.84
C ILE A 82 -0.94 -1.35 -0.02
#